data_AF-A0A843IZP2-F1
#
_entry.id   AF-A0A843IZP2-F1
#
_cell.length_a   1.000
_cell.length_b   1.000
_cell.length_c   1.000
_cell.angle_alpha   90.00
_cell.angle_beta   90.00
_cell.angle_gamma   90.00
#
_symmetry.space_group_name_H-M   'P 1'
#
loop_
_entity.id
_entity.type
_entity.pdbx_description
1 polymer ?
#
loop_
_entity_poly.entity_id
_entity_poly.type
_entity_poly.pdbx_seq_one_letter_code
_entity_poly.pdbx_strand_id
1 'polypeptide(L)'
;MPKDTPVDFNEDMTGIVFDGERYDIPGMDMIFYAVYQRGASSREVLKELLINEIKRAGIAYPKDKEEEFGFALVKKYKMTMQRGGGEV
;
A
#
# COMPACT_ATOMS: atom_id res chain seq x y z
N MET A 1 -23.32 -4.36 25.02
CA MET A 1 -22.40 -4.98 24.06
C MET A 1 -22.20 -3.98 22.94
N PRO A 2 -20.99 -3.46 22.68
CA PRO A 2 -20.78 -2.72 21.44
C PRO A 2 -21.00 -3.72 20.31
N LYS A 3 -21.93 -3.39 19.41
CA LYS A 3 -22.22 -4.19 18.23
C LYS A 3 -20.92 -4.24 17.43
N ASP A 4 -20.42 -5.44 17.17
CA ASP A 4 -19.40 -5.68 16.16
C ASP A 4 -19.89 -5.03 14.88
N THR A 5 -19.43 -3.81 14.62
CA THR A 5 -19.58 -3.18 13.31
C THR A 5 -18.96 -4.18 12.34
N PRO A 6 -19.72 -4.73 11.40
CA PRO A 6 -19.15 -5.63 10.41
C PRO A 6 -17.97 -4.91 9.79
N VAL A 7 -16.79 -5.49 9.88
CA VAL A 7 -15.63 -4.99 9.13
C VAL A 7 -16.07 -5.03 7.68
N ASP A 8 -16.19 -3.86 7.05
CA ASP A 8 -16.53 -3.75 5.64
C ASP A 8 -15.42 -4.46 4.86
N PHE A 9 -15.70 -5.67 4.36
CA PHE A 9 -14.74 -6.49 3.60
C PHE A 9 -14.38 -5.88 2.23
N ASN A 10 -14.85 -4.67 1.95
CA ASN A 10 -14.61 -3.86 0.77
C ASN A 10 -13.63 -2.70 1.04
N GLU A 11 -12.66 -2.86 1.95
CA GLU A 11 -11.52 -1.93 2.02
C GLU A 11 -10.61 -2.13 0.81
N ASP A 12 -11.05 -1.49 -0.27
CA ASP A 12 -10.49 -1.42 -1.60
C ASP A 12 -9.00 -1.78 -1.68
N MET A 13 -8.72 -2.99 -2.18
CA MET A 13 -7.37 -3.52 -2.35
C MET A 13 -6.70 -3.01 -3.62
N THR A 14 -7.35 -2.13 -4.39
CA THR A 14 -6.80 -1.65 -5.67
C THR A 14 -6.46 -0.16 -5.64
N GLY A 15 -6.39 0.47 -4.47
CA GLY A 15 -6.05 1.89 -4.37
C GLY A 15 -5.73 2.37 -2.95
N ILE A 16 -5.28 3.62 -2.87
CA ILE A 16 -5.06 4.33 -1.60
C ILE A 16 -5.77 5.68 -1.61
N VAL A 17 -6.33 6.06 -0.47
CA VAL A 17 -6.84 7.41 -0.25
C VAL A 17 -5.71 8.25 0.35
N PHE A 18 -5.36 9.34 -0.31
CA PHE A 18 -4.30 10.27 0.06
C PHE A 18 -4.83 11.69 -0.10
N ASP A 19 -4.80 12.49 0.97
CA ASP A 19 -5.33 13.86 1.00
C ASP A 19 -6.79 14.01 0.52
N GLY A 20 -7.62 13.01 0.79
CA GLY A 20 -9.03 13.00 0.38
C GLY A 20 -9.26 12.63 -1.09
N GLU A 21 -8.19 12.43 -1.86
CA GLU A 21 -8.24 11.92 -3.21
C GLU A 21 -7.94 10.42 -3.23
N ARG A 22 -8.59 9.70 -4.15
CA ARG A 22 -8.36 8.28 -4.34
C ARG A 22 -7.39 8.08 -5.51
N TYR A 23 -6.31 7.37 -5.23
CA TYR A 23 -5.34 6.93 -6.23
C TYR A 23 -5.53 5.44 -6.48
N ASP A 24 -6.07 5.10 -7.65
CA ASP A 24 -6.15 3.71 -8.09
C ASP A 24 -4.76 3.22 -8.47
N ILE A 25 -4.41 2.06 -7.92
CA ILE A 25 -3.15 1.36 -8.13
C ILE A 25 -3.50 -0.02 -8.70
N PRO A 26 -3.65 -0.12 -10.04
CA PRO A 26 -3.89 -1.41 -10.68
C PRO A 26 -2.76 -2.39 -10.37
N GLY A 27 -3.11 -3.61 -9.95
CA GLY A 27 -2.12 -4.64 -9.59
C GLY A 27 -1.33 -4.34 -8.31
N MET A 28 -1.92 -3.60 -7.35
CA MET A 28 -1.29 -3.26 -6.08
C MET A 28 -0.80 -4.50 -5.30
N ASP A 29 -1.53 -5.61 -5.39
CA ASP A 29 -1.16 -6.92 -4.85
C ASP A 29 0.14 -7.45 -5.47
N MET A 30 0.27 -7.40 -6.80
CA MET A 30 1.49 -7.81 -7.51
C MET A 30 2.66 -6.90 -7.16
N ILE A 31 2.42 -5.59 -7.04
CA ILE A 31 3.43 -4.61 -6.62
C ILE A 31 3.92 -4.92 -5.21
N PHE A 32 3.02 -5.14 -4.26
CA PHE A 32 3.37 -5.47 -2.88
C PHE A 32 4.12 -6.81 -2.81
N TYR A 33 3.67 -7.81 -3.56
CA TYR A 33 4.35 -9.10 -3.61
C TYR A 33 5.77 -8.99 -4.18
N ALA A 34 5.97 -8.21 -5.25
CA ALA A 34 7.29 -7.97 -5.83
C ALA A 34 8.23 -7.26 -4.84
N VAL A 35 7.72 -6.29 -4.07
CA VAL A 35 8.49 -5.62 -3.01
C VAL A 35 8.79 -6.57 -1.85
N TYR A 36 7.85 -7.40 -1.44
CA TYR A 36 8.05 -8.42 -0.41
C TYR A 36 9.17 -9.41 -0.80
N GLN A 37 9.17 -9.91 -2.05
CA GLN A 37 10.20 -10.82 -2.55
C GLN A 37 11.60 -10.22 -2.56
N ARG A 38 11.73 -8.91 -2.83
CA ARG A 38 13.03 -8.21 -2.76
C ARG A 38 13.54 -8.04 -1.34
N GLY A 39 12.61 -7.92 -0.38
CA GLY A 39 12.91 -7.60 1.00
C GLY A 39 13.32 -6.13 1.18
N ALA A 40 12.91 -5.54 2.30
CA ALA A 40 13.31 -4.20 2.68
C ALA A 40 14.02 -4.23 4.03
N SER A 41 15.24 -3.68 4.09
CA SER A 41 16.04 -3.64 5.31
C SER A 41 15.64 -2.52 6.28
N SER A 42 14.86 -1.55 5.80
CA SER A 42 14.36 -0.44 6.61
C SER A 42 13.02 0.07 6.07
N ARG A 43 12.36 0.92 6.86
CA ARG A 43 11.14 1.61 6.43
C ARG A 43 11.38 2.53 5.23
N GLU A 44 12.52 3.21 5.19
CA GLU A 44 12.89 4.09 4.06
C GLU A 44 13.13 3.28 2.79
N VAL A 45 13.85 2.16 2.89
CA VAL A 45 14.07 1.26 1.75
C VAL A 45 12.73 0.71 1.22
N LEU A 46 11.80 0.36 2.11
CA LEU A 46 10.47 -0.10 1.72
C LEU A 46 9.69 0.99 0.96
N LYS A 47 9.74 2.24 1.44
CA LYS A 47 9.12 3.41 0.78
C LYS A 47 9.66 3.58 -0.64
N GLU A 48 10.98 3.58 -0.79
CA GLU A 48 11.65 3.74 -2.07
C GLU A 48 11.29 2.62 -3.05
N LEU A 49 11.28 1.36 -2.59
CA LEU A 49 10.89 0.21 -3.42
C LEU A 49 9.45 0.33 -3.93
N LEU A 50 8.50 0.72 -3.06
CA LEU A 50 7.10 0.89 -3.44
C LEU A 50 6.93 2.02 -4.47
N ILE A 51 7.54 3.18 -4.23
CA ILE A 51 7.51 4.31 -5.18
C ILE A 51 8.14 3.93 -6.52
N ASN A 52 9.23 3.19 -6.51
CA ASN A 52 9.89 2.73 -7.74
C ASN A 52 9.00 1.79 -8.55
N GLU A 53 8.23 0.90 -7.90
CA GLU A 53 7.28 0.05 -8.62
C GLU A 53 6.09 0.85 -9.17
N ILE A 54 5.57 1.85 -8.43
CA ILE A 54 4.54 2.78 -8.96
C ILE A 54 5.04 3.51 -10.21
N LYS A 55 6.26 4.06 -10.15
CA LYS A 55 6.91 4.73 -11.29
C LYS A 55 7.09 3.78 -12.47
N ARG A 56 7.60 2.57 -12.22
CA ARG A 56 7.82 1.55 -13.25
C ARG A 56 6.53 1.09 -13.92
N ALA A 57 5.45 0.99 -13.15
CA ALA A 57 4.12 0.63 -13.65
C ALA A 57 3.42 1.79 -14.39
N GLY A 58 3.98 3.01 -14.37
CA GLY A 58 3.36 4.18 -14.99
C GLY A 58 2.08 4.64 -14.27
N ILE A 59 1.93 4.30 -13.01
CA ILE A 59 0.74 4.64 -12.20
C ILE A 59 0.84 6.10 -11.78
N ALA A 60 -0.26 6.84 -11.89
CA ALA A 60 -0.33 8.24 -11.47
C ALA A 60 -0.24 8.35 -9.94
N TYR A 61 0.51 9.33 -9.46
CA TYR A 61 0.69 9.63 -8.04
C TYR A 61 1.06 11.11 -7.85
N PRO A 62 0.89 11.69 -6.65
CA PRO A 62 1.17 13.10 -6.39
C PRO A 62 2.68 13.31 -6.25
N LYS A 63 3.33 13.73 -7.34
CA LYS A 63 4.79 13.89 -7.40
C LYS A 63 5.32 14.96 -6.45
N ASP A 64 4.54 16.00 -6.20
CA ASP A 64 4.83 17.08 -5.25
C ASP A 64 4.81 16.61 -3.78
N LYS A 65 4.15 15.47 -3.51
CA LYS A 65 4.05 14.83 -2.19
C LYS A 65 4.55 13.38 -2.19
N GLU A 66 5.55 13.08 -3.04
CA GLU A 66 6.04 11.72 -3.25
C GLU A 66 6.47 11.04 -1.95
N GLU A 67 7.10 11.78 -1.03
CA GLU A 67 7.53 11.23 0.26
C GLU A 67 6.36 10.80 1.15
N GLU A 68 5.38 11.68 1.34
CA GLU A 68 4.18 11.43 2.13
C GLU A 68 3.35 10.30 1.53
N PHE A 69 3.16 10.33 0.21
CA PHE A 69 2.49 9.28 -0.54
C PHE A 69 3.21 7.93 -0.40
N GLY A 70 4.55 7.94 -0.47
CA GLY A 70 5.37 6.76 -0.24
C GLY A 70 5.14 6.14 1.14
N PHE A 71 5.03 6.95 2.19
CA PHE A 71 4.70 6.43 3.53
C PHE A 71 3.24 5.96 3.65
N ALA A 72 2.30 6.56 2.91
CA ALA A 72 0.95 6.03 2.81
C ALA A 72 0.93 4.64 2.15
N LEU A 73 1.72 4.42 1.08
CA LEU A 73 1.93 3.10 0.48
C LEU A 73 2.52 2.11 1.48
N VAL A 74 3.53 2.51 2.26
CA VAL A 74 4.11 1.65 3.32
C VAL A 74 3.04 1.21 4.33
N LYS A 75 2.16 2.13 4.73
CA LYS A 75 1.05 1.81 5.66
C LYS A 75 0.09 0.80 5.02
N LYS A 76 -0.35 1.03 3.79
CA LYS A 76 -1.24 0.11 3.05
C LYS A 76 -0.58 -1.26 2.84
N TYR A 77 0.70 -1.29 2.48
CA TYR A 77 1.50 -2.52 2.34
C TYR A 77 1.47 -3.33 3.65
N LYS A 78 1.81 -2.71 4.78
CA LYS A 78 1.82 -3.39 6.08
C LYS A 78 0.44 -3.94 6.45
N MET A 79 -0.61 -3.15 6.28
CA MET A 79 -1.99 -3.60 6.53
C MET A 79 -2.38 -4.80 5.65
N THR A 80 -1.99 -4.76 4.38
CA THR A 80 -2.32 -5.82 3.41
C THR A 80 -1.55 -7.11 3.73
N MET A 81 -0.26 -7.00 4.03
CA MET A 81 0.59 -8.16 4.36
C MET A 81 0.28 -8.76 5.74
N GLN A 82 -0.07 -7.93 6.74
CA GLN A 82 -0.56 -8.40 8.04
C GLN A 82 -1.92 -9.11 7.95
N ARG A 83 -2.77 -8.75 6.99
CA ARG A 83 -4.03 -9.45 6.74
C ARG A 83 -3.83 -10.75 5.96
N GLY A 84 -2.85 -10.79 5.05
CA GLY A 84 -2.52 -11.98 4.25
C GLY A 84 -1.75 -13.05 5.03
N GLY A 85 -1.01 -12.66 6.07
CA GLY A 85 -0.44 -13.56 7.06
C GLY A 85 -1.28 -13.55 8.32
N GLY A 86 -2.29 -14.43 8.40
CA GLY A 86 -2.85 -14.81 9.70
C GLY A 86 -1.71 -15.21 10.64
N GLU A 87 -1.89 -14.98 11.94
CA GLU A 87 -1.01 -15.55 12.97
C GLU A 87 -0.65 -16.99 12.58
N VAL A 88 0.65 -17.24 12.41
CA VAL A 88 1.21 -18.58 12.54
C VAL A 88 1.62 -18.80 13.98
#